data_AF-A0A938ZHK7-F1
#
_entry.id   AF-A0A938ZHK7-F1
#
_cell.length_a   1.000
_cell.length_b   1.000
_cell.length_c   1.000
_cell.angle_alpha   90.00
_cell.angle_beta   90.00
_cell.angle_gamma   90.00
#
_symmetry.space_group_name_H-M   'P 1'
#
loop_
_entity.id
_entity.type
_entity.pdbx_description
1 polymer ?
#
loop_
_entity_poly.entity_id
_entity_poly.type
_entity_poly.pdbx_seq_one_letter_code
_entity_poly.pdbx_strand_id
1 'polypeptide(L)'
;MNYETARKLLIDQTITTEENPDALLTRMKQGKPPIPGQITSILLALKVVFEALKDAKSLDRELALALYQLSIKAQQLFGAGRKAGVDWPPLLKEDLLRISLAAESIFSGIWQTLAPMELGKG
;
A
#
# COMPACT_ATOMS: atom_id res chain seq x y z
N MET A 1 4.94 -12.49 -11.53
CA MET A 1 3.56 -11.94 -11.49
C MET A 1 3.38 -11.06 -12.72
N ASN A 2 2.25 -11.19 -13.44
CA ASN A 2 1.92 -10.32 -14.57
C ASN A 2 1.10 -9.09 -14.11
N TYR A 3 0.86 -8.14 -15.01
CA TYR A 3 0.11 -6.92 -14.71
C TYR A 3 -1.29 -7.21 -14.16
N GLU A 4 -2.05 -8.12 -14.81
CA GLU A 4 -3.43 -8.43 -14.41
C GLU A 4 -3.50 -8.99 -12.98
N THR A 5 -2.58 -9.88 -12.64
CA THR A 5 -2.47 -10.47 -11.29
C THR A 5 -2.07 -9.40 -10.28
N ALA A 6 -1.11 -8.53 -10.62
CA ALA A 6 -0.67 -7.43 -9.76
C ALA A 6 -1.80 -6.43 -9.50
N ARG A 7 -2.48 -5.99 -10.56
CA ARG A 7 -3.64 -5.10 -10.50
C ARG A 7 -4.73 -5.68 -9.61
N LYS A 8 -5.13 -6.93 -9.86
CA LYS A 8 -6.16 -7.61 -9.06
C LYS A 8 -5.75 -7.68 -7.59
N LEU A 9 -4.51 -8.07 -7.31
CA LEU A 9 -4.00 -8.13 -5.94
C LEU A 9 -4.15 -6.79 -5.23
N LEU A 10 -3.75 -5.67 -5.85
CA LEU A 10 -3.87 -4.34 -5.24
C LEU A 10 -5.33 -3.97 -4.94
N ILE A 11 -6.24 -4.22 -5.88
CA ILE A 11 -7.67 -3.96 -5.70
C ILE A 11 -8.21 -4.78 -4.53
N ASP A 12 -7.91 -6.08 -4.50
CA ASP A 12 -8.38 -7.00 -3.46
C ASP A 12 -7.94 -6.59 -2.04
N GLN A 13 -6.80 -5.88 -1.90
CA GLN A 13 -6.34 -5.37 -0.59
C GLN A 13 -7.14 -4.19 -0.04
N THR A 14 -7.95 -3.56 -0.90
CA THR A 14 -8.68 -2.32 -0.56
C THR A 14 -10.18 -2.52 -0.41
N ILE A 15 -10.68 -3.70 -0.79
CA ILE A 15 -12.06 -4.12 -0.57
C ILE A 15 -12.28 -4.28 0.93
N THR A 16 -13.24 -3.54 1.47
CA THR A 16 -13.58 -3.54 2.92
C THR A 16 -14.91 -4.23 3.22
N THR A 17 -15.44 -4.98 2.26
CA THR A 17 -16.58 -5.86 2.47
C THR A 17 -16.13 -7.08 3.30
N GLU A 18 -17.05 -7.69 4.03
CA GLU A 18 -16.77 -8.88 4.86
C GLU A 18 -16.32 -10.10 4.02
N GLU A 19 -16.45 -10.01 2.70
CA GLU A 19 -16.07 -11.04 1.72
C GLU A 19 -14.56 -11.28 1.65
N ASN A 20 -13.74 -10.29 2.06
CA ASN A 20 -12.28 -10.46 2.13
C ASN A 20 -11.74 -10.03 3.51
N PRO A 21 -11.83 -10.91 4.54
CA PRO A 21 -11.37 -10.61 5.88
C PRO A 21 -9.84 -10.43 5.97
N ASP A 22 -9.12 -10.96 4.98
CA ASP A 22 -7.66 -10.95 4.94
C ASP A 22 -7.06 -9.78 4.15
N ALA A 23 -7.89 -8.98 3.47
CA ALA A 23 -7.47 -7.74 2.83
C ALA A 23 -6.79 -6.79 3.83
N LEU A 24 -5.73 -6.12 3.40
CA LEU A 24 -4.95 -5.20 4.24
C LEU A 24 -5.85 -4.20 4.99
N LEU A 25 -6.73 -3.50 4.26
CA LEU A 25 -7.57 -2.46 4.87
C LEU A 25 -8.62 -3.05 5.81
N THR A 26 -9.17 -4.23 5.51
CA THR A 26 -10.11 -4.94 6.38
C THR A 26 -9.45 -5.30 7.71
N ARG A 27 -8.26 -5.90 7.66
CA ARG A 27 -7.50 -6.25 8.87
C ARG A 27 -7.14 -5.03 9.69
N MET A 28 -6.65 -3.98 9.05
CA MET A 28 -6.29 -2.74 9.75
C MET A 28 -7.51 -2.07 10.40
N LYS A 29 -8.67 -2.08 9.73
CA LYS A 29 -9.93 -1.59 10.29
C LYS A 29 -10.39 -2.40 11.50
N GLN A 30 -10.12 -3.69 11.53
CA GLN A 30 -10.37 -4.59 12.67
C GLN A 30 -9.31 -4.47 13.77
N GLY A 31 -8.31 -3.60 13.64
CA GLY A 31 -7.20 -3.49 14.60
C GLY A 31 -6.26 -4.71 14.58
N LYS A 32 -6.25 -5.50 13.49
CA LYS A 32 -5.38 -6.65 13.33
C LYS A 32 -4.19 -6.29 12.44
N PRO A 33 -2.98 -6.79 12.75
CA PRO A 33 -1.81 -6.57 11.90
C PRO A 33 -2.02 -7.20 10.51
N PRO A 34 -1.29 -6.71 9.48
CA PRO A 34 -1.21 -7.37 8.19
C PRO A 34 -0.72 -8.81 8.31
N ILE A 35 -1.09 -9.66 7.35
CA ILE A 35 -0.61 -11.04 7.27
C ILE A 35 0.89 -11.05 6.92
N PRO A 36 1.71 -11.95 7.48
CA PRO A 36 3.10 -12.10 7.09
C PRO A 36 3.27 -12.20 5.56
N GLY A 37 4.15 -11.39 4.99
CA GLY A 37 4.40 -11.32 3.55
C GLY A 37 3.43 -10.47 2.74
N GLN A 38 2.27 -10.08 3.29
CA GLN A 38 1.25 -9.29 2.60
C GLN A 38 1.79 -7.94 2.09
N ILE A 39 2.54 -7.23 2.92
CA ILE A 39 3.20 -5.97 2.55
C ILE A 39 4.18 -6.18 1.39
N THR A 40 5.00 -7.22 1.46
CA THR A 40 5.96 -7.56 0.40
C THR A 40 5.25 -7.85 -0.92
N SER A 41 4.15 -8.61 -0.89
CA SER A 41 3.33 -8.89 -2.07
C SER A 41 2.71 -7.62 -2.66
N ILE A 42 2.25 -6.69 -1.83
CA ILE A 42 1.72 -5.39 -2.26
C ILE A 42 2.81 -4.56 -2.93
N LEU A 43 3.99 -4.44 -2.31
CA LEU A 43 5.11 -3.67 -2.88
C LEU A 43 5.58 -4.26 -4.22
N LEU A 44 5.64 -5.59 -4.32
CA LEU A 44 5.95 -6.26 -5.58
C LEU A 44 4.90 -5.98 -6.65
N ALA A 45 3.61 -5.98 -6.28
CA ALA A 45 2.52 -5.64 -7.19
C ALA A 45 2.58 -4.19 -7.68
N LEU A 46 2.87 -3.25 -6.78
CA LEU A 46 3.07 -1.85 -7.15
C LEU A 46 4.24 -1.68 -8.13
N LYS A 47 5.35 -2.40 -7.92
CA LYS A 47 6.48 -2.38 -8.85
C LYS A 47 6.10 -2.93 -10.22
N VAL A 48 5.38 -4.05 -10.29
CA VAL A 48 4.92 -4.63 -11.56
C VAL A 48 3.96 -3.69 -12.29
N VAL A 49 3.02 -3.07 -11.57
CA VAL A 49 2.07 -2.10 -12.14
C VAL A 49 2.80 -0.86 -12.65
N PHE A 50 3.79 -0.34 -11.92
CA PHE A 50 4.63 0.77 -12.36
C PHE A 50 5.33 0.47 -13.69
N GLU A 51 6.02 -0.67 -13.79
CA GLU A 51 6.75 -1.03 -15.02
C GLU A 51 5.79 -1.24 -16.20
N ALA A 52 4.61 -1.80 -15.95
CA ALA A 52 3.60 -2.05 -16.99
C ALA A 52 2.91 -0.77 -17.51
N LEU A 53 2.83 0.27 -16.68
CA LEU A 53 2.11 1.51 -16.99
C LEU A 53 3.02 2.68 -17.39
N LYS A 54 4.33 2.48 -17.51
CA LYS A 54 5.30 3.55 -17.83
C LYS A 54 4.96 4.40 -19.07
N ASP A 55 4.34 3.78 -20.08
CA ASP A 55 3.96 4.43 -21.35
C ASP A 55 2.44 4.69 -21.43
N ALA A 56 1.69 4.33 -20.39
CA ALA A 56 0.24 4.48 -20.36
C ALA A 56 -0.16 5.93 -20.09
N LYS A 57 -1.13 6.43 -20.86
CA LYS A 57 -1.68 7.80 -20.70
C LYS A 57 -2.91 7.87 -19.80
N SER A 58 -3.40 6.73 -19.35
CA SER A 58 -4.62 6.61 -18.57
C SER A 58 -4.50 5.49 -17.55
N LEU A 59 -5.08 5.71 -16.37
CA LEU A 59 -5.25 4.71 -15.34
C LEU A 59 -6.74 4.39 -15.22
N ASP A 60 -7.09 3.12 -15.12
CA ASP A 60 -8.48 2.75 -14.86
C ASP A 60 -8.90 3.18 -13.44
N ARG A 61 -10.20 3.45 -13.27
CA ARG A 61 -10.72 4.04 -12.02
C ARG A 61 -10.59 3.13 -10.81
N GLU A 62 -10.71 1.81 -10.99
CA GLU A 62 -10.63 0.87 -9.87
C GLU A 62 -9.20 0.81 -9.33
N LEU A 63 -8.21 0.73 -10.22
CA LEU A 63 -6.81 0.76 -9.84
C LEU A 63 -6.43 2.13 -9.23
N ALA A 64 -6.90 3.24 -9.82
CA ALA A 64 -6.70 4.57 -9.26
C ALA A 64 -7.24 4.69 -7.82
N LEU A 65 -8.45 4.17 -7.59
CA LEU A 65 -9.06 4.14 -6.26
C LEU A 65 -8.26 3.26 -5.30
N ALA A 66 -7.84 2.07 -5.72
CA ALA A 66 -7.04 1.16 -4.89
C ALA A 66 -5.71 1.83 -4.46
N LEU A 67 -5.00 2.47 -5.38
CA LEU A 67 -3.77 3.21 -5.08
C LEU A 67 -4.00 4.35 -4.08
N TYR A 68 -5.07 5.12 -4.25
CA TYR A 68 -5.47 6.15 -3.27
C TYR A 68 -5.73 5.55 -1.89
N GLN A 69 -6.47 4.44 -1.81
CA GLN A 69 -6.80 3.82 -0.54
C GLN A 69 -5.57 3.22 0.15
N LEU A 70 -4.68 2.56 -0.60
CA LEU A 70 -3.42 2.04 -0.08
C LEU A 70 -2.48 3.13 0.43
N SER A 71 -2.47 4.29 -0.23
CA SER A 71 -1.59 5.41 0.14
C SER A 71 -2.14 6.21 1.32
N ILE A 72 -3.44 6.54 1.28
CA ILE A 72 -4.04 7.49 2.24
C ILE A 72 -4.82 6.78 3.33
N LYS A 73 -5.73 5.87 2.99
CA LYS A 73 -6.59 5.22 4.00
C LYS A 73 -5.78 4.30 4.91
N ALA A 74 -4.77 3.60 4.40
CA ALA A 74 -3.91 2.76 5.24
C ALA A 74 -3.20 3.58 6.33
N GLN A 75 -2.66 4.76 5.98
CA GLN A 75 -2.03 5.69 6.93
C GLN A 75 -3.03 6.17 8.00
N GLN A 76 -4.26 6.51 7.59
CA GLN A 76 -5.32 6.92 8.51
C GLN A 76 -5.70 5.80 9.49
N LEU A 77 -5.84 4.57 9.00
CA LEU A 77 -6.13 3.40 9.83
C LEU A 77 -5.00 3.07 10.81
N PHE A 78 -3.75 3.18 10.37
CA PHE A 78 -2.59 3.04 11.26
C PHE A 78 -2.65 4.06 12.40
N GLY A 79 -2.85 5.34 12.07
CA GLY A 79 -2.97 6.42 13.04
C GLY A 79 -4.15 6.23 14.01
N ALA A 80 -5.31 5.83 13.50
CA ALA A 80 -6.49 5.54 14.30
C ALA A 80 -6.27 4.35 15.24
N GLY A 81 -5.71 3.24 14.73
CA GLY A 81 -5.40 2.07 15.55
C GLY A 81 -4.36 2.37 16.64
N ARG A 82 -3.34 3.17 16.33
CA ARG A 82 -2.36 3.60 17.36
C ARG A 82 -3.05 4.38 18.48
N LYS A 83 -3.95 5.32 18.13
CA LYS A 83 -4.74 6.08 19.12
C LYS A 83 -5.67 5.18 19.94
N ALA A 84 -6.13 4.08 19.36
CA ALA A 84 -6.97 3.07 20.03
C ALA A 84 -6.17 2.01 20.79
N GLY A 85 -4.85 2.11 20.87
CA GLY A 85 -4.00 1.17 21.62
C GLY A 85 -3.69 -0.15 20.88
N VAL A 86 -3.87 -0.20 19.56
CA VAL A 86 -3.47 -1.36 18.75
C VAL A 86 -1.96 -1.47 18.72
N ASP A 87 -1.44 -2.65 19.03
CA ASP A 87 -0.02 -2.99 18.94
C ASP A 87 0.35 -3.33 17.49
N TRP A 88 0.75 -2.30 16.75
CA TRP A 88 1.19 -2.46 15.38
C TRP A 88 2.62 -3.03 15.30
N PRO A 89 2.93 -3.86 14.28
CA PRO A 89 4.31 -4.27 14.03
C PRO A 89 5.24 -3.05 13.91
N PRO A 90 6.46 -3.11 14.45
CA PRO A 90 7.32 -1.94 14.64
C PRO A 90 7.69 -1.23 13.32
N LEU A 91 7.78 -1.97 12.22
CA LEU A 91 8.14 -1.45 10.90
C LEU A 91 6.93 -1.08 10.03
N LEU A 92 5.70 -1.29 10.54
CA LEU A 92 4.49 -1.12 9.73
C LEU A 92 4.36 0.33 9.23
N LYS A 93 4.79 1.32 10.01
CA LYS A 93 4.72 2.72 9.60
C LYS A 93 5.58 2.96 8.35
N GLU A 94 6.83 2.51 8.37
CA GLU A 94 7.77 2.63 7.27
C GLU A 94 7.29 1.86 6.06
N ASP A 95 6.72 0.67 6.26
CA ASP A 95 6.15 -0.16 5.20
C ASP A 95 4.96 0.51 4.51
N LEU A 96 4.03 1.10 5.26
CA LEU A 96 2.91 1.87 4.69
C LEU A 96 3.40 3.11 3.94
N LEU A 97 4.51 3.72 4.38
CA LEU A 97 5.12 4.84 3.67
C LEU A 97 5.76 4.39 2.35
N ARG A 98 6.43 3.23 2.33
CA ARG A 98 6.94 2.61 1.08
C ARG A 98 5.79 2.32 0.10
N ILE A 99 4.65 1.85 0.59
CA ILE A 99 3.45 1.64 -0.23
C ILE A 99 2.97 2.96 -0.85
N SER A 100 2.89 4.04 -0.05
CA SER A 100 2.48 5.35 -0.54
C SER A 100 3.43 5.89 -1.63
N LEU A 101 4.74 5.76 -1.43
CA LEU A 101 5.74 6.20 -2.41
C LEU A 101 5.70 5.36 -3.69
N ALA A 102 5.52 4.05 -3.57
CA ALA A 102 5.37 3.17 -4.73
C ALA A 102 4.08 3.46 -5.52
N ALA A 103 2.99 3.84 -4.85
CA ALA A 103 1.78 4.31 -5.51
C ALA A 103 1.98 5.68 -6.19
N GLU A 104 2.65 6.63 -5.54
CA GLU A 104 3.03 7.92 -6.15
C GLU A 104 3.86 7.71 -7.42
N SER A 105 4.78 6.73 -7.40
CA SER A 105 5.62 6.38 -8.54
C SER A 105 4.82 6.04 -9.79
N ILE A 106 3.66 5.37 -9.64
CA ILE A 106 2.78 5.00 -10.76
C ILE A 106 2.19 6.27 -11.40
N PHE A 107 1.86 7.28 -10.61
CA PHE A 107 1.30 8.54 -11.12
C PHE A 107 2.37 9.48 -11.69
N SER A 108 3.56 9.52 -11.09
CA SER A 108 4.64 10.41 -11.52
C SER A 108 5.47 9.86 -12.68
N GLY A 109 5.44 8.54 -12.90
CA GLY A 109 6.32 7.85 -13.84
C GLY A 109 7.79 7.75 -13.36
N ILE A 110 8.08 8.16 -12.12
CA ILE A 110 9.41 8.13 -11.53
C ILE A 110 9.36 7.24 -10.29
N TRP A 111 10.23 6.24 -10.22
CA TRP A 111 10.27 5.35 -9.06
C TRP A 111 10.82 6.08 -7.83
N GLN A 112 9.96 6.29 -6.83
CA GLN A 112 10.26 6.93 -5.56
C GLN A 112 10.77 5.90 -4.54
N THR A 113 11.74 6.30 -3.73
CA THR A 113 12.22 5.52 -2.59
C THR A 113 12.26 6.37 -1.33
N LEU A 114 12.22 5.72 -0.18
CA LEU A 114 12.56 6.39 1.07
C LEU A 114 14.00 6.89 0.94
N ALA A 115 14.19 8.21 1.05
CA ALA A 115 15.52 8.75 1.26
C ALA A 115 16.13 8.04 2.50
N PRO A 116 17.41 7.65 2.45
CA PRO A 116 18.11 7.29 3.67
C PRO A 116 17.89 8.43 4.64
N MET A 117 17.31 8.15 5.81
CA MET A 117 17.23 9.12 6.88
C MET A 117 18.69 9.48 7.18
N GLU A 118 19.14 10.65 6.75
CA GLU A 118 20.36 11.25 7.23
C GLU A 118 20.19 11.25 8.76
N LEU A 119 20.95 10.38 9.44
CA LEU A 119 21.11 10.40 10.88
C LEU A 119 21.74 11.76 11.20
N GLY A 120 20.88 12.76 11.31
CA GLY A 120 21.22 14.11 11.70
C GLY A 120 21.86 14.01 13.06
N LYS A 121 23.19 14.20 13.07
CA LYS A 121 23.92 14.57 14.28
C LYS A 121 23.28 15.84 14.81
N GLY A 122 22.65 15.73 15.98
CA GLY A 122 22.15 16.84 16.78
C GLY A 122 22.38 16.50 18.24
#